data_AF-A0A1C7NY89-F1
#
_entry.id   AF-A0A1C7NY89-F1
#
_cell.length_a   1.000
_cell.length_b   1.000
_cell.length_c   1.000
_cell.angle_alpha   90.00
_cell.angle_beta   90.00
_cell.angle_gamma   90.00
#
_symmetry.space_group_name_H-M   'P 1'
#
loop_
_entity.id
_entity.type
_entity.pdbx_description
1 polymer ?
#
loop_
_entity_poly.entity_id
_entity_poly.type
_entity_poly.pdbx_seq_one_letter_code
_entity_poly.pdbx_strand_id
1 'polypeptide(L)'
;MPGRAILNAHEPSLTGSPGLPKSNEGDPVFAEPWQAEAFAMTVRLHEKGVFSWSEWAEALSLELYKPGRRADASDYFDCWVAALSRLVTELSITSQDNLDRLTHSWQRAAEATPHGKPILLENDPER
;
A
#
# COMPACT_ATOMS: atom_id res chain seq x y z
N MET A 1 31.60 11.37 -21.20
CA MET A 1 31.85 10.48 -20.05
C MET A 1 30.51 9.94 -19.56
N PRO A 2 30.07 8.71 -19.90
CA PRO A 2 28.87 8.16 -19.30
C PRO A 2 29.25 7.50 -17.97
N GLY A 3 28.94 8.18 -16.86
CA GLY A 3 29.06 7.61 -15.53
C GLY A 3 28.00 6.52 -15.34
N ARG A 4 28.43 5.26 -15.43
CA ARG A 4 27.67 4.11 -14.93
C ARG A 4 28.03 3.92 -13.46
N ALA A 5 27.08 4.19 -12.57
CA ALA A 5 26.89 3.63 -11.22
C ALA A 5 25.63 4.36 -10.67
N ILE A 6 24.72 3.83 -9.85
CA ILE A 6 24.73 2.77 -8.85
C ILE A 6 23.25 2.39 -8.69
N LEU A 7 22.86 1.16 -9.01
CA LEU A 7 21.75 0.51 -8.31
C LEU A 7 22.16 -0.95 -8.18
N ASN A 8 22.79 -1.28 -7.06
CA ASN A 8 22.53 -2.57 -6.44
C ASN A 8 21.11 -2.47 -5.87
N ALA A 9 20.13 -2.46 -6.77
CA ALA A 9 18.76 -2.71 -6.37
C ALA A 9 18.74 -4.21 -6.08
N HIS A 10 18.56 -4.55 -4.82
CA HIS A 10 17.72 -5.71 -4.56
C HIS A 10 16.33 -5.29 -5.06
N GLU A 11 16.12 -5.39 -6.38
CA GLU A 11 14.78 -5.40 -6.94
C GLU A 11 14.19 -6.70 -6.39
N PRO A 12 13.17 -6.69 -5.52
CA PRO A 12 12.26 -7.79 -5.53
C PRO A 12 11.53 -7.66 -6.87
N SER A 13 12.18 -8.15 -7.93
CA SER A 13 11.53 -8.37 -9.20
C SER A 13 10.34 -9.28 -8.89
N LEU A 14 9.12 -8.72 -8.88
CA LEU A 14 7.90 -9.44 -8.51
C LEU A 14 7.68 -10.67 -9.43
N THR A 15 8.32 -10.68 -10.61
CA THR A 15 8.39 -11.84 -11.52
C THR A 15 8.98 -13.10 -10.88
N GLY A 16 9.76 -12.98 -9.80
CA GLY A 16 10.42 -14.07 -9.09
C GLY A 16 9.85 -14.44 -7.71
N SER A 17 8.89 -13.69 -7.15
CA SER A 17 8.38 -13.95 -5.80
C SER A 17 7.52 -15.22 -5.77
N PRO A 18 7.88 -16.25 -4.97
CA PRO A 18 7.09 -17.46 -4.83
C PRO A 18 5.74 -17.11 -4.17
N GLY A 19 4.63 -17.37 -4.88
CA GLY A 19 3.28 -17.24 -4.34
C GLY A 19 2.49 -16.01 -4.79
N LEU A 20 3.06 -15.10 -5.59
CA LEU A 20 2.26 -14.06 -6.24
C LEU A 20 1.54 -14.63 -7.49
N PRO A 21 0.24 -14.35 -7.66
CA PRO A 21 -0.46 -14.71 -8.89
C PRO A 21 0.24 -14.02 -10.07
N LYS A 22 0.47 -14.76 -11.15
CA LYS A 22 1.03 -14.26 -12.41
C LYS A 22 -0.11 -14.14 -13.42
N SER A 23 -0.12 -13.07 -14.22
CA SER A 23 -1.01 -12.98 -15.38
C SER A 23 -0.66 -14.06 -16.41
N ASN A 24 -1.63 -14.47 -17.23
CA ASN A 24 -1.40 -15.48 -18.29
C ASN A 24 -0.30 -15.09 -19.30
N GLU A 25 0.04 -13.80 -19.40
CA GLU A 25 1.10 -13.27 -20.29
C GLU A 25 2.42 -12.95 -19.57
N GLY A 26 2.54 -13.21 -18.26
CA GLY A 26 3.81 -13.09 -17.52
C GLY A 26 4.15 -11.68 -16.99
N ASP A 27 3.32 -10.68 -17.26
CA ASP A 27 3.44 -9.34 -16.66
C ASP A 27 3.12 -9.34 -15.15
N PRO A 28 3.67 -8.39 -14.38
CA PRO A 28 3.28 -8.18 -13.00
C PRO A 28 1.78 -7.92 -12.90
N VAL A 29 1.07 -8.71 -12.08
CA VAL A 29 -0.36 -8.47 -11.78
C VAL A 29 -0.57 -7.12 -11.08
N PHE A 30 0.47 -6.59 -10.44
CA PHE A 30 0.47 -5.32 -9.72
C PHE A 30 1.48 -4.37 -10.36
N ALA A 31 1.07 -3.12 -10.58
CA ALA A 31 1.91 -2.09 -11.19
C ALA A 31 3.02 -1.62 -10.24
N GLU A 32 2.77 -1.64 -8.94
CA GLU A 32 3.71 -1.22 -7.91
C GLU A 32 3.75 -2.25 -6.76
N PRO A 33 4.91 -2.47 -6.10
CA PRO A 33 5.02 -3.43 -5.01
C PRO A 33 4.01 -3.23 -3.86
N TRP A 34 3.74 -1.97 -3.50
CA TRP A 34 2.80 -1.64 -2.43
C TRP A 34 1.36 -2.11 -2.71
N GLN A 35 0.96 -2.23 -3.98
CA GLN A 35 -0.37 -2.71 -4.36
C GLN A 35 -0.54 -4.19 -3.99
N ALA A 36 0.51 -4.99 -4.20
CA ALA A 36 0.52 -6.39 -3.79
C ALA A 36 0.43 -6.53 -2.27
N GLU A 37 1.13 -5.65 -1.53
CA GLU A 37 1.09 -5.62 -0.06
C GLU A 37 -0.32 -5.25 0.45
N ALA A 38 -0.95 -4.23 -0.11
CA ALA A 38 -2.32 -3.83 0.24
C ALA A 38 -3.33 -4.97 -0.02
N PHE A 39 -3.22 -5.64 -1.17
CA PHE A 39 -4.03 -6.81 -1.49
C PHE A 39 -3.81 -7.95 -0.48
N ALA A 40 -2.55 -8.28 -0.19
CA ALA A 40 -2.20 -9.34 0.74
C ALA A 40 -2.72 -9.07 2.16
N MET A 41 -2.64 -7.81 2.63
CA MET A 41 -3.22 -7.41 3.92
C MET A 41 -4.74 -7.60 3.95
N THR A 42 -5.46 -7.17 2.91
CA THR A 42 -6.91 -7.36 2.81
C THR A 42 -7.29 -8.85 2.87
N VAL A 43 -6.64 -9.69 2.05
CA VAL A 43 -6.90 -11.13 2.04
C VAL A 43 -6.62 -11.73 3.41
N ARG A 44 -5.50 -11.38 4.04
CA ARG A 44 -5.11 -11.94 5.33
C ARG A 44 -6.05 -11.54 6.46
N LEU A 45 -6.59 -10.32 6.45
CA LEU A 45 -7.57 -9.85 7.43
C LEU A 45 -8.91 -10.58 7.24
N HIS A 46 -9.35 -10.75 6.00
CA HIS A 46 -10.53 -11.55 5.68
C HIS A 46 -10.37 -13.01 6.13
N GLU A 47 -9.24 -13.67 5.82
CA GLU A 47 -8.96 -15.04 6.26
C GLU A 47 -9.02 -15.21 7.79
N LYS A 48 -8.67 -14.16 8.53
CA LYS A 48 -8.75 -14.12 9.99
C LYS A 48 -10.17 -13.84 10.52
N GLY A 49 -11.14 -13.64 9.64
CA GLY A 49 -12.52 -13.33 10.00
C GLY A 49 -12.70 -11.93 10.56
N VAL A 50 -11.79 -11.00 10.26
CA VAL A 50 -11.88 -9.61 10.73
C VAL A 50 -13.07 -8.89 10.09
N PHE A 51 -13.30 -9.13 8.81
CA PHE A 51 -14.48 -8.72 8.06
C PHE A 51 -14.83 -9.79 7.02
N SER A 52 -16.07 -9.78 6.56
CA SER A 52 -16.57 -10.58 5.44
C SER A 52 -16.27 -9.91 4.10
N TRP A 53 -16.28 -10.71 3.02
CA TRP A 53 -16.15 -10.16 1.66
C TRP A 53 -17.28 -9.18 1.30
N SER A 54 -18.47 -9.30 1.88
CA SER A 54 -19.57 -8.35 1.65
C SER A 54 -19.29 -6.99 2.26
N GLU A 55 -18.79 -6.95 3.50
CA GLU A 55 -18.37 -5.70 4.17
C GLU A 55 -17.21 -5.05 3.42
N TRP A 56 -16.25 -5.86 2.94
CA TRP A 56 -15.18 -5.39 2.06
C TRP A 56 -15.70 -4.75 0.77
N ALA A 57 -16.60 -5.44 0.06
CA ALA A 57 -17.15 -4.95 -1.20
C ALA A 57 -17.93 -3.64 -1.02
N GLU A 58 -18.68 -3.51 0.08
CA GLU A 58 -19.39 -2.28 0.42
C GLU A 58 -18.41 -1.13 0.69
N ALA A 59 -17.41 -1.33 1.55
CA ALA A 59 -16.42 -0.30 1.86
C ALA A 59 -15.63 0.15 0.61
N LEU A 60 -15.22 -0.79 -0.24
CA LEU A 60 -14.51 -0.47 -1.48
C LEU A 60 -15.40 0.28 -2.46
N SER A 61 -16.67 -0.12 -2.59
CA SER A 61 -17.63 0.57 -3.47
C SER A 61 -17.84 2.01 -3.03
N LEU A 62 -17.99 2.26 -1.72
CA LEU A 62 -18.11 3.62 -1.19
C LEU A 62 -16.92 4.50 -1.56
N GLU A 63 -15.70 3.96 -1.51
CA GLU A 63 -14.51 4.69 -1.94
C GLU A 63 -14.48 4.92 -3.46
N LEU A 64 -14.80 3.92 -4.27
CA LEU A 64 -14.81 4.02 -5.74
C LEU A 64 -15.83 5.02 -6.28
N TYR A 65 -16.94 5.25 -5.57
CA TYR A 65 -17.99 6.19 -6.00
C TYR A 65 -17.83 7.62 -5.44
N LYS A 66 -16.75 7.92 -4.72
CA LYS A 66 -16.50 9.30 -4.25
C LYS A 66 -16.32 10.26 -5.45
N PRO A 67 -16.72 11.54 -5.29
CA PRO A 67 -16.45 12.55 -6.31
C PRO A 67 -14.94 12.77 -6.48
N GLY A 68 -14.50 13.06 -7.71
CA GLY A 68 -13.09 13.37 -8.01
C GLY A 68 -12.23 12.17 -8.41
N ARG A 69 -12.82 10.98 -8.58
CA ARG A 69 -12.12 9.78 -9.07
C ARG A 69 -11.66 9.93 -10.51
N ARG A 70 -10.52 9.30 -10.81
CA ARG A 70 -9.90 9.40 -12.13
C ARG A 70 -10.63 8.50 -13.13
N ALA A 71 -10.91 9.04 -14.31
CA ALA A 71 -11.62 8.31 -15.36
C ALA A 71 -10.81 7.12 -15.93
N ASP A 72 -9.49 7.12 -15.74
CA ASP A 72 -8.57 6.05 -16.15
C ASP A 72 -8.36 4.97 -15.08
N ALA A 73 -9.03 5.09 -13.92
CA ALA A 73 -8.92 4.18 -12.77
C ALA A 73 -7.48 4.01 -12.21
N SER A 74 -6.57 4.94 -12.50
CA SER A 74 -5.20 4.88 -11.95
C SER A 74 -5.15 5.05 -10.42
N ASP A 75 -6.21 5.56 -9.81
CA ASP A 75 -6.38 5.69 -8.35
C ASP A 75 -7.08 4.48 -7.71
N TYR A 76 -7.26 3.37 -8.45
CA TYR A 76 -7.98 2.18 -7.95
C TYR A 76 -7.37 1.62 -6.66
N PHE A 77 -6.05 1.46 -6.60
CA PHE A 77 -5.39 0.96 -5.39
C PHE A 77 -5.32 2.01 -4.27
N ASP A 78 -5.40 3.31 -4.59
CA ASP A 78 -5.60 4.34 -3.56
C ASP A 78 -7.00 4.20 -2.92
N CYS A 79 -8.04 3.92 -3.72
CA CYS A 79 -9.36 3.57 -3.21
C CYS A 79 -9.31 2.33 -2.33
N TRP A 80 -8.53 1.32 -2.73
CA TRP A 80 -8.36 0.08 -1.98
C TRP A 80 -7.77 0.32 -0.59
N VAL A 81 -6.68 1.10 -0.50
CA VAL A 81 -6.06 1.45 0.77
C VAL A 81 -6.98 2.32 1.63
N ALA A 82 -7.70 3.26 1.03
CA ALA A 82 -8.71 4.06 1.73
C ALA A 82 -9.83 3.18 2.33
N ALA A 83 -10.33 2.22 1.57
CA ALA A 83 -11.38 1.30 2.01
C ALA A 83 -10.90 0.39 3.15
N LEU A 84 -9.68 -0.13 3.03
CA LEU A 84 -9.06 -0.93 4.08
C LEU A 84 -8.88 -0.12 5.36
N SER A 85 -8.35 1.10 5.24
CA SER A 85 -8.15 2.04 6.36
C SER A 85 -9.45 2.36 7.10
N ARG A 86 -10.54 2.55 6.33
CA ARG A 86 -11.88 2.75 6.86
C ARG A 86 -12.34 1.54 7.67
N LEU A 87 -12.27 0.34 7.10
CA LEU A 87 -12.73 -0.87 7.78
C LEU A 87 -11.96 -1.15 9.07
N VAL A 88 -10.63 -1.04 9.06
CA VAL A 88 -9.83 -1.28 10.27
C VAL A 88 -10.11 -0.25 11.37
N THR A 89 -10.56 0.95 10.99
CA THR A 89 -10.98 1.99 11.93
C THR A 89 -12.39 1.76 12.46
N GLU A 90 -13.36 1.43 11.59
CA GLU A 90 -14.74 1.10 11.98
C GLU A 90 -14.80 -0.13 12.89
N LEU A 91 -13.93 -1.12 12.65
CA LEU A 91 -13.78 -2.32 13.46
C LEU A 91 -12.92 -2.11 14.71
N SER A 92 -12.49 -0.87 15.01
CA SER A 92 -11.68 -0.52 16.19
C SER A 92 -10.35 -1.29 16.32
N ILE A 93 -9.78 -1.78 15.22
CA ILE A 93 -8.46 -2.43 15.19
C ILE A 93 -7.37 -1.39 15.36
N THR A 94 -7.59 -0.20 14.78
CA THR A 94 -6.81 1.01 15.01
C THR A 94 -7.76 2.21 15.07
N SER A 95 -7.27 3.35 15.54
CA SER A 95 -7.99 4.62 15.44
C SER A 95 -7.52 5.41 14.21
N GLN A 96 -8.37 6.31 13.73
CA GLN A 96 -8.00 7.28 12.69
C GLN A 96 -6.78 8.10 13.13
N ASP A 97 -6.77 8.57 14.37
CA ASP A 97 -5.64 9.32 14.95
C ASP A 97 -4.31 8.54 14.89
N ASN A 98 -4.34 7.23 15.18
CA ASN A 98 -3.14 6.41 15.07
C ASN A 98 -2.67 6.26 13.63
N LEU A 99 -3.60 6.13 12.67
CA LEU A 99 -3.26 6.04 11.25
C LEU A 99 -2.66 7.35 10.75
N ASP A 100 -3.27 8.49 11.10
CA ASP A 100 -2.80 9.82 10.72
C ASP A 100 -1.43 10.11 11.33
N ARG A 101 -1.25 9.80 12.61
CA ARG A 101 0.04 9.94 13.31
C ARG A 101 1.13 9.10 12.65
N LEU A 102 0.83 7.84 12.30
CA LEU A 102 1.80 6.96 11.65
C LEU A 102 2.13 7.45 10.23
N THR A 103 1.14 7.93 9.49
CA THR A 103 1.31 8.50 8.15
C THR A 103 2.23 9.72 8.20
N HIS A 104 1.97 10.67 9.11
CA HIS A 104 2.83 11.84 9.30
C HIS A 104 4.24 11.45 9.77
N SER A 105 4.35 10.45 10.66
CA SER A 105 5.66 9.95 11.12
C SER A 105 6.49 9.39 9.96
N TRP A 106 5.87 8.60 9.07
CA TRP A 106 6.53 8.11 7.85
C TRP A 106 6.89 9.23 6.88
N GLN A 107 6.03 10.23 6.72
CA GLN A 107 6.30 11.38 5.85
C GLN A 107 7.52 12.17 6.35
N ARG A 108 7.56 12.53 7.64
CA ARG A 108 8.72 13.22 8.23
C ARG A 108 9.99 12.37 8.17
N ALA A 109 9.88 11.07 8.42
CA ALA A 109 11.00 10.14 8.25
C ALA A 109 11.54 10.14 6.82
N ALA A 110 10.67 10.14 5.82
CA ALA A 110 11.07 10.21 4.41
C ALA A 110 11.78 11.55 4.09
N GLU A 111 11.23 12.67 4.57
CA GLU A 111 11.82 14.01 4.40
C GLU A 111 13.18 14.17 5.09
N ALA A 112 13.36 13.55 6.26
CA ALA A 112 14.59 13.59 7.03
C ALA A 112 15.68 12.60 6.54
N THR A 113 15.32 11.64 5.68
CA THR A 113 16.25 10.61 5.19
C THR A 113 17.13 11.17 4.06
N PRO A 114 18.46 11.23 4.22
CA PRO A 114 19.35 11.64 3.14
C PRO A 114 19.24 10.73 1.91
N HIS A 115 19.38 11.30 0.72
CA HIS A 115 19.34 10.52 -0.52
C HIS A 115 20.31 9.33 -0.51
N GLY A 116 19.84 8.17 -0.98
CA GLY A 116 20.62 6.93 -1.00
C GLY A 116 20.68 6.19 0.35
N LYS A 117 19.97 6.65 1.38
CA LYS A 117 19.74 5.92 2.63
C LYS A 117 18.33 5.34 2.67
N PRO A 118 18.12 4.21 3.38
CA PRO A 118 16.79 3.65 3.55
C PRO A 118 15.92 4.56 4.44
N ILE A 119 14.65 4.70 4.07
CA ILE A 119 13.66 5.40 4.89
C ILE A 119 13.24 4.44 6.01
N LEU A 120 13.60 4.77 7.24
CA LEU A 120 13.22 4.05 8.43
C LEU A 120 12.36 4.96 9.30
N LEU A 121 11.39 4.40 10.00
CA LEU A 121 10.51 5.16 10.88
C LEU A 121 11.25 5.83 12.04
N GLU A 122 12.45 5.32 12.38
CA GLU A 122 13.40 5.91 13.34
C GLU A 122 14.01 7.24 12.86
N ASN A 123 13.94 7.52 11.55
CA ASN A 123 14.42 8.77 10.97
C ASN A 123 13.44 9.93 11.23
N ASP A 124 12.26 9.68 11.79
CA ASP A 124 11.30 10.72 12.18
C ASP A 124 11.88 11.56 13.34
N PRO A 125 12.13 12.87 13.14
CA PRO A 125 12.70 13.73 14.18
C PRO A 125 11.75 14.01 15.36
N GLU A 126 10.46 13.72 15.23
CA GLU A 126 9.43 14.01 16.23
C GLU A 126 8.89 12.75 16.94
N ARG A 127 9.58 11.61 16.80
CA ARG A 127 9.14 10.31 17.32
C ARG A 127 9.25 10.18 18.84
#